data_AF-A0A9C8ZLZ9-F1
#
_entry.id   AF-A0A9C8ZLZ9-F1
#
_cell.length_a   1.000
_cell.length_b   1.000
_cell.length_c   1.000
_cell.angle_alpha   90.00
_cell.angle_beta   90.00
_cell.angle_gamma   90.00
#
_symmetry.space_group_name_H-M   'P 1'
#
loop_
_entity.id
_entity.type
_entity.pdbx_description
1 polymer ?
#
loop_
_entity_poly.entity_id
_entity_poly.type
_entity_poly.pdbx_seq_one_letter_code
_entity_poly.pdbx_strand_id
1 'polypeptide(L)'
;MSITVEQIPDSPIFIITVPDDAPLETLGEALQTSLDVSSHVEGTVFRIFDFSDLDADFGDLVQIMGMTTRRGADEESSFHNLRFQNAIVSRQELFKMGAAAYGQEQYGDLDVPFFSSLEEALAYARSQLVR
;
A
#
# COMPACT_ATOMS: atom_id res chain seq x y z
N MET A 1 -4.32 15.43 -8.99
CA MET A 1 -3.32 14.62 -9.71
C MET A 1 -3.83 13.17 -9.71
N SER A 2 -3.18 12.24 -10.41
CA SER A 2 -3.60 10.83 -10.40
C SER A 2 -2.70 10.01 -9.47
N ILE A 3 -3.26 8.95 -8.88
CA ILE A 3 -2.47 7.93 -8.19
C ILE A 3 -1.54 7.26 -9.21
N THR A 4 -0.27 7.08 -8.86
CA THR A 4 0.73 6.45 -9.75
C THR A 4 1.22 5.13 -9.17
N VAL A 5 1.63 4.21 -10.05
CA VAL A 5 2.26 2.94 -9.69
C VAL A 5 3.58 2.84 -10.43
N GLU A 6 4.68 2.78 -9.67
CA GLU A 6 6.04 2.76 -10.23
C GLU A 6 6.83 1.56 -9.68
N GLN A 7 7.48 0.81 -10.56
CA GLN A 7 8.40 -0.24 -10.16
C GLN A 7 9.80 0.34 -9.92
N ILE A 8 10.43 -0.03 -8.81
CA ILE A 8 11.85 0.24 -8.60
C ILE A 8 12.67 -0.67 -9.54
N PRO A 9 13.58 -0.11 -10.37
CA PRO A 9 14.35 -0.87 -11.36
C PRO A 9 15.01 -2.12 -10.78
N ASP A 10 14.92 -3.21 -11.53
CA ASP A 10 15.52 -4.52 -11.19
C ASP A 10 15.13 -5.07 -9.81
N SER A 11 13.95 -4.69 -9.31
CA SER A 11 13.46 -5.16 -8.02
C SER A 11 11.96 -5.47 -8.04
N PRO A 12 11.47 -6.38 -7.16
CA PRO A 12 10.06 -6.69 -6.99
C PRO A 12 9.34 -5.67 -6.09
N ILE A 13 9.79 -4.41 -6.06
CA ILE A 13 9.25 -3.35 -5.20
C ILE A 13 8.51 -2.35 -6.07
N PHE A 14 7.27 -2.05 -5.68
CA PHE A 14 6.40 -1.08 -6.33
C PHE A 14 6.03 0.01 -5.33
N ILE A 15 6.04 1.26 -5.80
CA ILE A 15 5.59 2.43 -5.07
C ILE A 15 4.25 2.86 -5.66
N ILE A 16 3.26 3.01 -4.79
CA ILE A 16 1.93 3.53 -5.10
C ILE A 16 1.83 4.90 -4.44
N THR A 17 1.96 5.97 -5.22
CA THR A 17 1.99 7.35 -4.71
C THR A 17 0.59 7.94 -4.78
N VAL A 18 0.10 8.44 -3.65
CA VAL A 18 -1.23 9.05 -3.54
C VAL A 18 -1.06 10.55 -3.22
N PRO A 19 -1.17 11.44 -4.20
CA PRO A 19 -1.09 12.88 -3.98
C PRO A 19 -2.35 13.41 -3.30
N ASP A 20 -2.25 14.57 -2.64
CA ASP A 20 -3.32 15.24 -1.89
C ASP A 20 -4.65 15.38 -2.63
N ASP A 21 -4.56 15.73 -3.91
CA ASP A 21 -5.71 16.01 -4.77
C ASP A 21 -6.10 14.80 -5.64
N ALA A 22 -5.63 13.59 -5.30
CA ALA A 22 -6.05 12.37 -5.98
C ALA A 22 -7.46 11.97 -5.55
N PRO A 23 -8.36 11.63 -6.51
CA PRO A 23 -9.63 11.01 -6.18
C PRO A 23 -9.38 9.62 -5.59
N LEU A 24 -9.64 9.44 -4.29
CA LEU A 24 -9.35 8.20 -3.57
C LEU A 24 -10.12 7.00 -4.14
N GLU A 25 -11.27 7.21 -4.77
CA GLU A 25 -12.03 6.16 -5.48
C GLU A 25 -11.21 5.49 -6.60
N THR A 26 -10.15 6.13 -7.10
CA THR A 26 -9.24 5.55 -8.10
C THR A 26 -8.19 4.62 -7.49
N LEU A 27 -8.12 4.50 -6.16
CA LEU A 27 -7.16 3.61 -5.49
C LEU A 27 -7.35 2.15 -5.91
N GLY A 28 -8.59 1.71 -6.16
CA GLY A 28 -8.87 0.38 -6.69
C GLY A 28 -8.23 0.15 -8.07
N GLU A 29 -8.24 1.16 -8.93
CA GLU A 29 -7.58 1.11 -10.25
C GLU A 29 -6.06 1.05 -10.10
N ALA A 30 -5.48 1.76 -9.13
CA ALA A 30 -4.06 1.67 -8.83
C ALA A 30 -3.66 0.30 -8.25
N LEU A 31 -4.50 -0.30 -7.40
CA LEU A 31 -4.31 -1.66 -6.90
C LEU A 31 -4.33 -2.67 -8.05
N GLN A 32 -5.30 -2.56 -8.97
CA GLN A 32 -5.35 -3.41 -10.16
C GLN A 32 -4.14 -3.19 -11.06
N THR A 33 -3.76 -1.93 -11.29
CA THR A 33 -2.55 -1.59 -12.04
C THR A 33 -1.32 -2.26 -11.42
N SER A 34 -1.17 -2.22 -10.09
CA SER A 34 -0.08 -2.87 -9.37
C SER A 34 -0.04 -4.39 -9.55
N LEU A 35 -1.21 -5.03 -9.63
CA LEU A 35 -1.31 -6.46 -9.91
C LEU A 35 -0.87 -6.77 -11.35
N ASP A 36 -1.39 -6.02 -12.31
CA ASP A 36 -1.12 -6.22 -13.73
C ASP A 36 0.36 -6.01 -14.05
N VAL A 37 0.95 -4.90 -13.59
CA VAL A 37 2.38 -4.62 -13.83
C VAL A 37 3.29 -5.57 -13.08
N SER A 38 2.87 -6.09 -11.92
CA SER A 38 3.69 -7.06 -11.18
C SER A 38 3.56 -8.47 -11.72
N SER A 39 2.64 -8.79 -12.64
CA SER A 39 2.36 -10.17 -13.10
C SER A 39 3.58 -10.95 -13.61
N HIS A 40 4.60 -10.25 -14.12
CA HIS A 40 5.85 -10.85 -14.61
C HIS A 40 6.92 -11.06 -13.53
N VAL A 41 6.69 -10.57 -12.30
CA VAL A 41 7.61 -10.69 -11.17
C VAL A 41 7.31 -11.98 -10.42
N GLU A 42 8.29 -12.88 -10.38
CA GLU A 42 8.21 -14.12 -9.61
C GLU A 42 8.40 -13.86 -8.11
N GLY A 43 7.68 -14.63 -7.29
CA GLY A 43 7.81 -14.57 -5.82
C GLY A 43 6.99 -13.47 -5.15
N THR A 44 7.50 -13.01 -4.00
CA THR A 44 6.84 -11.99 -3.18
C THR A 44 7.08 -10.60 -3.76
N VAL A 45 6.01 -9.83 -3.89
CA VAL A 45 6.04 -8.44 -4.37
C VAL A 45 5.83 -7.49 -3.21
N PHE A 46 6.66 -6.47 -3.10
CA PHE A 46 6.49 -5.41 -2.11
C PHE A 46 5.72 -4.24 -2.71
N ARG A 47 4.69 -3.76 -2.01
CA ARG A 47 3.95 -2.55 -2.37
C ARG A 47 4.10 -1.53 -1.24
N ILE A 48 4.63 -0.37 -1.58
CA ILE A 48 4.77 0.75 -0.65
C ILE A 48 3.73 1.79 -1.05
N PHE A 49 2.79 2.07 -0.15
CA PHE A 49 1.79 3.11 -0.33
C PHE A 49 2.33 4.40 0.27
N ASP A 50 2.66 5.36 -0.60
CA ASP A 50 3.17 6.66 -0.20
C ASP A 50 2.03 7.69 -0.11
N PHE A 51 1.63 7.97 1.13
CA PHE A 51 0.66 8.99 1.51
C PHE A 51 1.36 10.18 2.18
N SER A 52 2.64 10.42 1.88
CA SER A 52 3.41 11.52 2.50
C SER A 52 2.84 12.90 2.18
N ASP A 53 2.21 13.03 1.01
CA ASP A 53 1.67 14.29 0.51
C ASP A 53 0.14 14.39 0.65
N LEU A 54 -0.55 13.33 1.05
CA LEU A 54 -2.01 13.32 1.21
C LEU A 54 -2.44 13.83 2.58
N ASP A 55 -3.11 14.97 2.67
CA ASP A 55 -3.75 15.49 3.89
C ASP A 55 -5.12 14.80 4.11
N ALA A 56 -5.08 13.61 4.71
CA ALA A 56 -6.27 12.77 4.88
C ALA A 56 -7.00 13.08 6.19
N ASP A 57 -8.32 13.07 6.14
CA ASP A 57 -9.14 13.00 7.34
C ASP A 57 -9.49 11.54 7.73
N PHE A 58 -10.21 11.38 8.83
CA PHE A 58 -10.60 10.05 9.31
C PHE A 58 -11.51 9.30 8.33
N GLY A 59 -12.38 10.01 7.60
CA GLY A 59 -13.25 9.45 6.58
C GLY A 59 -12.43 8.90 5.40
N ASP A 60 -11.42 9.64 4.96
CA ASP A 60 -10.48 9.21 3.93
C ASP A 60 -9.75 7.93 4.34
N LEU A 61 -9.26 7.86 5.58
CA LEU A 61 -8.61 6.65 6.10
C LEU A 61 -9.56 5.44 6.05
N VAL A 62 -10.80 5.61 6.51
CA VAL A 62 -11.81 4.54 6.49
C VAL A 62 -12.12 4.11 5.05
N GLN A 63 -12.19 5.05 4.12
CA GLN A 63 -12.39 4.76 2.69
C GLN A 63 -11.22 3.96 2.13
N ILE A 64 -9.98 4.39 2.38
CA ILE A 64 -8.76 3.69 1.96
C ILE A 64 -8.75 2.25 2.49
N MET A 65 -8.98 2.06 3.80
CA MET A 65 -9.05 0.72 4.40
C MET A 65 -10.18 -0.13 3.81
N GLY A 66 -11.32 0.48 3.50
CA GLY A 66 -12.41 -0.19 2.80
C GLY A 66 -11.97 -0.72 1.43
N MET A 67 -11.26 0.11 0.66
CA MET A 67 -10.78 -0.21 -0.69
C MET A 67 -9.62 -1.21 -0.72
N THR A 68 -8.77 -1.26 0.29
CA THR A 68 -7.59 -2.16 0.32
C THR A 68 -7.89 -3.54 0.91
N THR A 69 -8.95 -3.68 1.70
CA THR A 69 -9.39 -4.97 2.25
C THR A 69 -10.28 -5.73 1.26
N ARG A 70 -10.54 -7.03 1.53
CA ARG A 70 -11.35 -7.91 0.65
C ARG A 70 -12.75 -7.40 0.31
N ARG A 71 -13.24 -6.36 1.01
CA ARG A 71 -14.57 -5.78 0.78
C ARG A 71 -14.59 -4.70 -0.29
N GLY A 72 -13.46 -4.06 -0.60
CA GLY A 72 -13.39 -2.96 -1.57
C GLY A 72 -12.33 -3.13 -2.66
N ALA A 73 -11.48 -4.16 -2.58
CA ALA A 73 -10.60 -4.58 -3.67
C ALA A 73 -11.02 -5.96 -4.21
N ASP A 74 -10.60 -6.25 -5.44
CA ASP A 74 -10.53 -7.63 -5.92
C ASP A 74 -9.63 -8.45 -4.98
N GLU A 75 -9.98 -9.72 -4.73
CA GLU A 75 -9.21 -10.59 -3.85
C GLU A 75 -7.74 -10.64 -4.27
N GLU A 76 -7.47 -10.64 -5.59
CA GLU A 76 -6.13 -10.72 -6.16
C GLU A 76 -5.33 -9.43 -5.98
N SER A 77 -5.95 -8.25 -5.97
CA SER A 77 -5.25 -6.97 -5.79
C SER A 77 -5.28 -6.47 -4.34
N SER A 78 -6.07 -7.10 -3.47
CA SER A 78 -6.24 -6.71 -2.06
C SER A 78 -4.96 -6.83 -1.22
N PHE A 79 -4.99 -6.28 -0.01
CA PHE A 79 -3.92 -6.44 0.98
C PHE A 79 -3.84 -7.85 1.56
N HIS A 80 -4.87 -8.69 1.35
CA HIS A 80 -4.88 -10.06 1.86
C HIS A 80 -4.27 -11.08 0.90
N ASN A 81 -3.94 -10.66 -0.33
CA ASN A 81 -3.21 -11.54 -1.22
C ASN A 81 -1.78 -11.73 -0.68
N LEU A 82 -1.47 -12.97 -0.29
CA LEU A 82 -0.20 -13.38 0.31
C LEU A 82 1.01 -13.14 -0.61
N ARG A 83 0.78 -12.92 -1.91
CA ARG A 83 1.82 -12.51 -2.85
C ARG A 83 2.37 -11.12 -2.54
N PHE A 84 1.56 -10.24 -1.94
CA PHE A 84 1.92 -8.86 -1.67
C PHE A 84 2.28 -8.64 -0.19
N GLN A 85 3.45 -8.06 0.05
CA GLN A 85 3.78 -7.43 1.33
C GLN A 85 3.59 -5.92 1.21
N ASN A 86 2.65 -5.39 1.99
CA ASN A 86 2.24 -3.99 1.90
C ASN A 86 2.88 -3.17 3.02
N ALA A 87 3.35 -1.97 2.72
CA ALA A 87 3.87 -1.01 3.69
C ALA A 87 3.23 0.36 3.46
N ILE A 88 3.09 1.14 4.53
CA ILE A 88 2.52 2.49 4.50
C ILE A 88 3.61 3.50 4.84
N VAL A 89 3.69 4.57 4.04
CA VAL A 89 4.53 5.74 4.31
C VAL A 89 3.63 6.95 4.49
N SER A 90 3.75 7.62 5.63
CA SER A 90 3.14 8.93 5.86
C SER A 90 3.80 9.63 7.05
N ARG A 91 3.58 10.94 7.16
CA ARG A 91 3.97 11.72 8.35
C ARG A 91 2.83 11.92 9.34
N GLN A 92 1.62 11.54 8.98
CA GLN A 92 0.44 11.75 9.82
C GLN A 92 0.22 10.57 10.76
N GLU A 93 -0.06 10.87 12.04
CA GLU A 93 -0.39 9.86 13.04
C GLU A 93 -1.64 9.05 12.65
N LEU A 94 -2.55 9.64 11.87
CA LEU A 94 -3.74 8.98 11.38
C LEU A 94 -3.41 7.71 10.58
N PHE A 95 -2.47 7.79 9.64
CA PHE A 95 -2.03 6.62 8.86
C PHE A 95 -1.29 5.58 9.71
N LYS A 96 -0.60 6.00 10.77
CA LYS A 96 0.00 5.08 11.75
C LYS A 96 -1.07 4.27 12.50
N MET A 97 -2.17 4.93 12.89
CA MET A 97 -3.32 4.25 13.49
C MET A 97 -3.98 3.29 12.49
N GLY A 98 -4.15 3.73 11.24
CA GLY A 98 -4.68 2.88 10.16
C GLY A 98 -3.84 1.63 9.90
N ALA A 99 -2.52 1.77 9.83
CA ALA A 99 -1.58 0.66 9.70
C ALA A 99 -1.77 -0.36 10.84
N ALA A 100 -1.84 0.10 12.09
CA ALA A 100 -2.09 -0.75 13.25
C ALA A 100 -3.49 -1.40 13.23
N ALA A 101 -4.49 -0.74 12.63
CA ALA A 101 -5.84 -1.25 12.55
C ALA A 101 -5.94 -2.48 11.61
N TYR A 102 -5.10 -2.61 10.59
CA TYR A 102 -5.07 -3.81 9.75
C TYR A 102 -4.75 -5.10 10.54
N GLY A 103 -4.02 -4.99 11.66
CA GLY A 103 -3.74 -6.10 12.58
C GLY A 103 -4.94 -6.50 13.45
N GLN A 104 -6.09 -5.83 13.32
CA GLN A 104 -7.32 -6.27 13.99
C GLN A 104 -8.02 -7.35 13.16
N GLU A 105 -8.65 -8.32 13.82
CA GLU A 105 -9.35 -9.46 13.17
C GLU A 105 -10.35 -9.00 12.08
N GLN A 106 -11.05 -7.90 12.33
CA GLN A 106 -12.05 -7.34 11.42
C GLN A 106 -11.47 -6.76 10.10
N TYR A 107 -10.17 -6.45 10.07
CA TYR A 107 -9.47 -5.92 8.90
C TYR A 107 -8.46 -6.89 8.31
N GLY A 108 -8.34 -8.10 8.87
CA GLY A 108 -7.63 -9.21 8.26
C GLY A 108 -6.47 -9.80 9.03
N ASP A 109 -6.18 -9.30 10.24
CA ASP A 109 -5.01 -9.73 11.02
C ASP A 109 -3.70 -9.61 10.21
N LEU A 110 -3.57 -8.48 9.49
CA LEU A 110 -2.45 -8.22 8.59
C LEU A 110 -1.38 -7.38 9.31
N ASP A 111 -0.13 -7.78 9.15
CA ASP A 111 1.02 -6.97 9.56
C ASP A 111 1.36 -5.98 8.43
N VAL A 112 0.96 -4.71 8.60
CA VAL A 112 1.23 -3.63 7.64
C VAL A 112 2.20 -2.64 8.29
N PRO A 113 3.51 -2.75 8.01
CA PRO A 113 4.50 -1.86 8.59
C PRO A 113 4.29 -0.40 8.14
N PHE A 114 4.50 0.52 9.09
CA PHE A 114 4.38 1.96 8.90
C PHE A 114 5.74 2.63 9.01
N PHE A 115 6.02 3.57 8.10
CA PHE A 115 7.27 4.32 8.05
C PHE A 115 7.00 5.82 7.91
N SER A 116 7.94 6.62 8.41
CA SER A 116 7.84 8.08 8.35
C SER A 116 8.41 8.67 7.06
N SER A 117 9.10 7.85 6.27
CA SER A 117 9.71 8.22 5.01
C SER A 117 9.77 7.05 4.04
N LEU A 118 9.80 7.38 2.75
CA LEU A 118 9.96 6.40 1.67
C LEU A 118 11.32 5.68 1.75
N GLU A 119 12.36 6.38 2.19
CA GLU A 119 13.70 5.80 2.36
C GLU A 119 13.71 4.64 3.37
N GLU A 120 13.07 4.83 4.53
CA GLU A 120 12.94 3.79 5.55
C GLU A 120 12.17 2.57 5.02
N ALA A 121 11.04 2.81 4.33
CA ALA A 121 10.24 1.74 3.75
C ALA A 121 10.99 0.95 2.67
N LEU A 122 11.75 1.64 1.83
CA LEU A 122 12.59 1.02 0.80
C LEU A 122 13.72 0.20 1.42
N ALA A 123 14.38 0.72 2.46
CA ALA A 123 15.42 -0.01 3.18
C ALA A 123 14.85 -1.29 3.82
N TYR A 124 13.67 -1.19 4.43
CA TYR A 124 12.95 -2.34 4.95
C TYR A 124 12.63 -3.37 3.86
N ALA A 125 11.96 -2.96 2.78
CA ALA A 125 11.57 -3.85 1.69
C ALA A 125 12.79 -4.59 1.09
N ARG A 126 13.89 -3.86 0.83
CA ARG A 126 15.14 -4.46 0.33
C ARG A 126 15.74 -5.47 1.30
N SER A 127 15.65 -5.24 2.62
CA SER A 127 16.17 -6.17 3.62
C SER A 127 15.40 -7.49 3.68
N GLN A 128 14.12 -7.50 3.28
CA GLN A 128 13.31 -8.71 3.25
C GLN A 128 13.60 -9.57 2.01
N LEU A 129 14.05 -8.97 0.90
CA LEU A 129 14.35 -9.68 -0.35
C LEU A 129 15.64 -10.51 -0.30
N VAL A 130 16.53 -10.24 0.67
CA VAL A 130 17.81 -10.94 0.83
C VAL A 130 17.65 -12.23 1.66
N ARG A 131 16.44 -12.51 2.18
CA ARG A 131 16.12 -13.71 2.95
C ARG A 131 15.64 -14.84 2.06
#